data_AF-A0A855XB73-F1
#
_entry.id   AF-A0A855XB73-F1
#
_cell.length_a   1.000
_cell.length_b   1.000
_cell.length_c   1.000
_cell.angle_alpha   90.00
_cell.angle_beta   90.00
_cell.angle_gamma   90.00
#
_symmetry.space_group_name_H-M   'P 1'
#
loop_
_entity.id
_entity.type
_entity.pdbx_description
1 polymer ?
#
loop_
_entity_poly.entity_id
_entity_poly.type
_entity_poly.pdbx_seq_one_letter_code
_entity_poly.pdbx_strand_id
1 'polypeptide(L)'
;MPVLVYANFKGGVGKTTNSVMTAYQLAKKGYKTLVCDLDPQSNATHLLTRTYARQNNQSEKEFVKELNKKSKDKLSKADIDKEVEEVFKERERKQLRIKETMMLALSEGDIENAI
;
A
#
# COMPACT_ATOMS: atom_id res chain seq x y z
N MET A 1 9.83 8.63 -5.19
CA MET A 1 9.37 7.27 -5.59
C MET A 1 7.90 7.38 -5.99
N PRO A 2 7.49 6.95 -7.19
CA PRO A 2 6.09 7.00 -7.59
C PRO A 2 5.24 5.98 -6.79
N VAL A 3 4.00 6.36 -6.48
CA VAL A 3 3.01 5.51 -5.78
C VAL A 3 1.75 5.44 -6.65
N LEU A 4 1.27 4.23 -6.92
CA LEU A 4 0.05 3.98 -7.68
C LEU A 4 -1.00 3.37 -6.76
N VAL A 5 -2.19 3.95 -6.70
CA VAL A 5 -3.29 3.50 -5.82
C VAL A 5 -4.47 3.04 -6.67
N TYR A 6 -4.94 1.81 -6.40
CA TYR A 6 -6.10 1.22 -7.07
C TYR A 6 -7.28 1.17 -6.10
N ALA A 7 -8.03 2.27 -5.99
CA ALA A 7 -9.15 2.42 -5.08
C ALA A 7 -10.49 2.57 -5.82
N ASN A 8 -11.52 1.87 -5.35
CA ASN A 8 -12.92 1.96 -5.81
C ASN A 8 -13.81 1.28 -4.76
N PHE A 9 -14.95 1.90 -4.43
CA PHE A 9 -15.90 1.40 -3.44
C PHE A 9 -16.68 0.15 -3.92
N LYS A 10 -16.77 -0.09 -5.22
CA LYS A 10 -17.47 -1.25 -5.79
C LYS A 10 -16.57 -2.50 -5.81
N GLY A 11 -17.09 -3.62 -5.32
CA GLY A 11 -16.47 -4.95 -5.45
C GLY A 11 -16.46 -5.45 -6.90
N GLY A 12 -15.50 -6.29 -7.26
CA GLY A 12 -15.46 -6.96 -8.58
C GLY A 12 -15.05 -6.10 -9.78
N VAL A 13 -14.66 -4.83 -9.59
CA VAL A 13 -14.26 -3.92 -10.68
C VAL A 13 -12.80 -4.08 -11.14
N GLY A 14 -12.12 -5.14 -10.73
CA GLY A 14 -10.75 -5.45 -11.17
C GLY A 14 -9.62 -4.69 -10.47
N LYS A 15 -9.85 -4.03 -9.32
CA LYS A 15 -8.80 -3.31 -8.55
C LYS A 15 -7.55 -4.16 -8.30
N THR A 16 -7.74 -5.33 -7.68
CA THR A 16 -6.67 -6.26 -7.31
C THR A 16 -5.95 -6.76 -8.56
N THR A 17 -6.70 -7.16 -9.59
CA THR A 17 -6.15 -7.65 -10.85
C THR A 17 -5.27 -6.60 -11.52
N ASN A 18 -5.77 -5.37 -11.67
CA ASN A 18 -5.01 -4.29 -12.30
C ASN A 18 -3.79 -3.89 -11.46
N SER A 19 -3.91 -3.85 -10.14
CA SER A 19 -2.79 -3.57 -9.22
C SER A 19 -1.66 -4.59 -9.39
N VAL A 20 -1.99 -5.90 -9.30
CA VAL A 20 -1.01 -6.98 -9.40
C VAL A 20 -0.41 -7.08 -10.80
N MET A 21 -1.22 -6.96 -11.86
CA MET A 21 -0.73 -7.05 -13.24
C MET A 21 0.17 -5.88 -13.60
N THR A 22 -0.15 -4.67 -13.16
CA THR A 22 0.71 -3.51 -13.36
C THR A 22 2.04 -3.70 -12.64
N ALA A 23 2.00 -4.16 -11.38
CA ALA A 23 3.22 -4.43 -10.62
C ALA A 23 4.09 -5.52 -11.27
N TYR A 24 3.47 -6.61 -11.75
CA TYR A 24 4.15 -7.69 -12.47
C TYR A 24 4.85 -7.18 -13.73
N GLN A 25 4.17 -6.36 -14.54
CA GLN A 25 4.74 -5.82 -15.77
C GLN A 25 5.87 -4.82 -15.50
N LEU A 26 5.76 -4.02 -14.43
CA LEU A 26 6.85 -3.14 -13.98
C LEU A 26 8.07 -3.95 -13.52
N ALA A 27 7.85 -4.97 -12.69
CA ALA A 27 8.92 -5.87 -12.24
C ALA A 27 9.61 -6.56 -13.43
N LYS A 28 8.83 -7.04 -14.42
CA LYS A 28 9.35 -7.62 -15.67
C LYS A 28 10.21 -6.67 -16.48
N LYS A 29 9.94 -5.36 -16.41
CA LYS A 29 10.75 -4.32 -17.07
C LYS A 29 12.00 -3.92 -16.25
N GLY A 30 12.27 -4.59 -15.13
CA GLY A 30 13.44 -4.33 -14.28
C GLY A 30 13.23 -3.29 -13.18
N TYR A 31 12.01 -2.78 -12.99
CA TYR A 31 11.72 -1.83 -11.92
C TYR A 31 11.57 -2.56 -10.58
N LYS A 32 12.26 -2.08 -9.54
CA LYS A 32 12.01 -2.49 -8.15
C LYS A 32 10.58 -2.08 -7.79
N THR A 33 9.73 -3.09 -7.60
CA THR A 33 8.28 -2.89 -7.45
C THR A 33 7.81 -3.55 -6.16
N LEU A 34 7.07 -2.81 -5.34
CA LEU A 34 6.44 -3.29 -4.11
C LEU A 34 4.92 -3.23 -4.28
N VAL A 35 4.23 -4.31 -3.91
CA VAL A 35 2.77 -4.34 -3.81
C VAL A 35 2.40 -4.36 -2.33
N CYS A 36 1.60 -3.38 -1.91
CA CYS A 36 1.01 -3.34 -0.57
C CYS A 36 -0.46 -3.77 -0.68
N ASP A 37 -0.82 -4.90 -0.05
CA ASP A 37 -2.19 -5.38 0.01
C ASP A 37 -2.89 -4.79 1.24
N LEU A 38 -3.82 -3.87 1.02
CA LEU A 38 -4.57 -3.17 2.06
C LEU A 38 -6.03 -3.62 2.13
N ASP A 39 -6.40 -4.64 1.35
CA ASP A 39 -7.73 -5.24 1.39
C ASP A 39 -7.75 -6.35 2.46
N PRO A 40 -8.66 -6.31 3.44
CA PRO A 40 -8.81 -7.38 4.44
C PRO A 40 -8.96 -8.78 3.82
N GLN A 41 -9.51 -8.89 2.61
CA GLN A 41 -9.67 -10.16 1.90
C GLN A 41 -8.35 -10.73 1.37
N SER A 42 -7.25 -9.94 1.40
CA SER A 42 -5.89 -10.39 1.07
C SER A 42 -5.74 -11.02 -0.32
N ASN A 43 -6.59 -10.60 -1.28
CA ASN A 43 -6.64 -11.22 -2.61
C ASN A 43 -5.33 -11.05 -3.40
N ALA A 44 -4.64 -9.90 -3.27
CA ALA A 44 -3.36 -9.71 -3.95
C ALA A 44 -2.28 -10.62 -3.34
N THR A 45 -2.27 -10.73 -2.00
CA THR A 45 -1.37 -11.58 -1.24
C THR A 45 -1.48 -13.03 -1.68
N HIS A 46 -2.71 -13.59 -1.72
CA HIS A 46 -2.94 -14.96 -2.17
C HIS A 46 -2.50 -15.17 -3.62
N LEU A 47 -2.86 -14.25 -4.52
CA LEU A 47 -2.51 -14.34 -5.93
C LEU A 47 -1.00 -14.38 -6.16
N LEU A 48 -0.26 -13.46 -5.54
CA LEU A 48 1.19 -13.37 -5.67
C LEU A 48 1.90 -14.57 -5.03
N THR A 49 1.49 -14.97 -3.83
CA THR A 49 2.05 -16.12 -3.09
C THR A 49 1.90 -17.40 -3.90
N ARG A 50 0.69 -17.68 -4.39
CA ARG A 50 0.40 -18.86 -5.22
C ARG A 50 1.18 -18.84 -6.53
N THR A 51 1.32 -17.67 -7.16
CA THR A 51 2.09 -17.54 -8.41
C THR A 51 3.57 -17.84 -8.18
N TYR A 52 4.16 -17.29 -7.13
CA TYR A 52 5.55 -17.56 -6.76
C TYR A 52 5.78 -19.04 -6.46
N ALA A 53 4.92 -19.64 -5.63
CA ALA A 53 5.03 -21.06 -5.27
C ALA A 53 4.99 -21.95 -6.52
N ARG A 54 4.06 -21.68 -7.45
CA ARG A 54 3.96 -22.43 -8.73
C ARG A 54 5.18 -22.26 -9.62
N GLN A 55 5.73 -21.05 -9.74
CA GLN A 55 6.92 -20.79 -10.56
C GLN A 55 8.17 -21.49 -10.02
N ASN A 56 8.22 -21.74 -8.70
CA ASN A 56 9.35 -22.37 -8.04
C ASN A 56 9.11 -23.85 -7.68
N ASN A 57 8.05 -24.48 -8.22
CA ASN A 57 7.66 -25.86 -7.89
C ASN A 57 7.60 -26.15 -6.37
N GLN A 58 7.16 -25.17 -5.59
CA GLN A 58 7.10 -25.23 -4.14
C GLN A 58 5.65 -25.29 -3.66
N SER A 59 5.41 -25.90 -2.51
CA SER A 59 4.11 -25.83 -1.81
C SER A 59 3.85 -24.41 -1.30
N GLU A 60 2.65 -23.87 -1.57
CA GLU A 60 2.23 -22.55 -1.06
C GLU A 60 2.30 -22.49 0.47
N LYS A 61 1.91 -23.56 1.17
CA LYS A 61 1.97 -23.63 2.63
C LYS A 61 3.39 -23.53 3.16
N GLU A 62 4.34 -24.20 2.51
CA GLU A 62 5.75 -24.18 2.92
C GLU A 62 6.36 -22.81 2.68
N PHE A 63 6.06 -22.20 1.53
CA PHE A 63 6.51 -20.86 1.19
C PHE A 63 6.02 -19.81 2.20
N VAL A 64 4.72 -19.83 2.54
CA VAL A 64 4.15 -18.91 3.54
C VAL A 64 4.79 -19.13 4.92
N LYS A 65 5.04 -20.39 5.32
CA LYS A 65 5.72 -20.70 6.57
C LYS A 65 7.13 -20.12 6.61
N GLU A 66 7.88 -20.21 5.51
CA GLU A 66 9.22 -19.64 5.40
C GLU A 66 9.21 -18.11 5.47
N LEU A 67 8.28 -17.45 4.76
CA LEU A 67 8.10 -16.00 4.82
C LEU A 67 7.84 -15.51 6.24
N ASN A 68 6.92 -16.17 6.95
CA ASN A 68 6.58 -15.82 8.33
C ASN A 68 7.77 -15.99 9.29
N LYS A 69 8.63 -16.99 9.04
CA LYS A 69 9.87 -17.15 9.81
C LYS A 69 10.83 -15.99 9.56
N LYS A 70 11.12 -15.67 8.30
CA LYS A 70 12.02 -14.56 7.92
C LYS A 70 11.55 -13.19 8.42
N SER A 71 10.24 -12.97 8.49
CA SER A 71 9.68 -11.69 8.97
C SER A 71 9.95 -11.44 10.46
N LYS A 72 9.94 -12.49 11.30
CA LYS A 72 10.13 -12.35 12.75
C LYS A 72 11.56 -11.99 13.13
N ASP A 73 12.52 -12.27 12.26
CA ASP A 73 13.95 -12.10 12.54
C ASP A 73 14.47 -10.70 12.17
N LYS A 74 13.69 -9.86 11.50
CA LYS A 74 14.21 -8.64 10.84
C LYS A 74 13.67 -7.30 11.30
N LEU A 75 12.55 -7.24 12.02
CA LEU A 75 11.92 -5.96 12.39
C LEU A 75 11.39 -6.03 13.80
N SER A 76 11.96 -5.24 14.72
CA SER A 76 11.41 -5.14 16.06
C SER A 76 10.10 -4.36 16.01
N LYS A 77 9.14 -4.73 16.84
CA LYS A 77 7.87 -4.00 16.95
C LYS A 77 8.10 -2.52 17.28
N ALA A 78 9.14 -2.22 18.06
CA ALA A 78 9.50 -0.86 18.43
C ALA A 78 9.94 -0.01 17.22
N ASP A 79 10.69 -0.59 16.27
CA ASP A 79 11.10 0.13 15.06
C ASP A 79 9.90 0.48 14.18
N ILE A 80 8.96 -0.46 14.06
CA ILE A 80 7.71 -0.25 13.31
C ILE A 80 6.88 0.86 13.97
N ASP A 81 6.65 0.76 15.28
CA ASP A 81 5.80 1.70 16.01
C ASP A 81 6.36 3.13 15.90
N LYS A 82 7.69 3.29 16.02
CA LYS A 82 8.37 4.58 15.86
C LYS A 82 8.18 5.17 14.46
N GLU A 83 8.40 4.36 13.42
CA GLU A 83 8.27 4.84 12.04
C GLU A 83 6.81 5.18 11.70
N VAL A 84 5.85 4.38 12.19
CA VAL A 84 4.42 4.68 12.06
C VAL A 84 4.08 6.02 12.70
N GLU A 85 4.56 6.28 13.92
CA GLU A 85 4.32 7.54 14.62
C GLU A 85 4.91 8.74 13.86
N GLU A 86 6.13 8.61 13.32
CA GLU A 86 6.75 9.64 12.48
C GLU A 86 5.93 9.94 11.21
N VAL A 87 5.43 8.90 10.52
CA VAL A 87 4.57 9.07 9.33
C VAL A 87 3.26 9.79 9.68
N PHE A 88 2.61 9.47 10.79
CA PHE A 88 1.39 10.15 11.22
C PHE A 88 1.65 11.63 11.52
N LYS A 89 2.73 11.95 12.26
CA LYS A 89 3.14 13.34 12.53
C LYS A 89 3.44 14.13 11.26
N GLU A 90 4.00 13.49 10.23
CA GLU A 90 4.25 14.14 8.95
C GLU A 90 2.95 14.41 8.17
N ARG A 91 2.01 13.45 8.19
CA ARG A 91 0.69 13.61 7.56
C ARG A 91 -0.12 14.74 8.18
N GLU A 92 -0.16 14.83 9.51
CA GLU A 92 -0.83 15.94 10.20
C GLU A 92 -0.25 17.30 9.81
N ARG A 93 1.09 17.40 9.76
CA ARG A 93 1.77 18.62 9.30
C ARG A 93 1.41 19.01 7.86
N LYS A 94 1.31 18.03 6.95
CA LYS A 94 0.88 18.29 5.57
C LYS A 94 -0.58 18.75 5.49
N GLN A 95 -1.47 18.13 6.26
CA GLN A 95 -2.87 18.52 6.31
C GLN A 95 -3.04 19.94 6.85
N LEU A 96 -2.31 20.29 7.92
CA LEU A 96 -2.33 21.64 8.48
C LEU A 96 -1.86 22.67 7.44
N ARG A 97 -0.76 22.38 6.75
CA ARG A 97 -0.22 23.26 5.71
C ARG A 97 -1.18 23.45 4.53
N ILE A 98 -1.87 22.39 4.11
CA ILE A 98 -2.91 22.48 3.08
C ILE A 98 -4.05 23.40 3.56
N LYS A 99 -4.53 23.19 4.79
CA LYS A 99 -5.60 24.00 5.38
C LYS A 99 -5.22 25.49 5.49
N GLU A 100 -4.02 25.80 5.97
CA GLU A 100 -3.49 27.17 6.05
C GLU A 100 -3.39 27.82 4.67
N THR A 101 -2.89 27.07 3.68
CA THR A 101 -2.78 27.56 2.30
C THR A 101 -4.16 27.84 1.70
N MET A 102 -5.14 26.96 1.93
CA MET A 102 -6.51 27.15 1.46
C MET A 102 -7.16 28.37 2.13
N MET A 103 -6.95 28.56 3.44
CA MET A 103 -7.50 29.69 4.20
C MET A 103 -6.92 31.04 3.74
N LEU A 104 -5.69 31.07 3.23
CA LEU A 104 -5.09 32.26 2.63
C LEU A 104 -5.58 32.55 1.20
N ALA A 105 -6.05 31.53 0.49
CA ALA A 105 -6.43 31.62 -0.93
C ALA A 105 -7.94 31.81 -1.15
N LEU A 106 -8.75 31.52 -0.13
CA LEU A 106 -10.21 31.49 -0.21
C LEU A 106 -10.80 32.54 0.74
N SER A 107 -11.85 33.23 0.31
CA SER A 107 -12.64 34.05 1.24
C SER A 107 -13.41 33.14 2.21
N GLU A 108 -13.83 33.63 3.38
CA GLU A 108 -14.61 32.82 4.34
C GLU A 108 -15.83 32.15 3.69
N GLY A 109 -16.48 32.82 2.73
CA GLY A 109 -17.62 32.28 1.99
C GLY A 109 -17.28 31.16 0.99
N ASP A 110 -16.03 31.07 0.53
CA ASP A 110 -15.60 29.98 -0.35
C ASP A 110 -15.30 28.70 0.46
N ILE A 111 -14.94 28.83 1.75
CA ILE A 111 -14.67 27.70 2.65
C ILE A 111 -15.99 27.02 3.07
N GLU A 112 -17.03 27.79 3.38
CA GLU A 112 -18.34 27.24 3.77
C GLU A 112 -19.02 26.44 2.67
N ASN A 113 -18.78 26.77 1.40
CA ASN A 113 -19.39 26.08 0.25
C ASN A 113 -18.64 24.80 -0.19
N ALA A 114 -17.48 24.49 0.40
CA ALA A 114 -16.62 23.37 0.01
C ALA A 114 -16.69 22.16 0.95
N ILE A 115 -17.44 22.25 2.06
CA ILE A 115 -17.65 21.20 3.07
C ILE A 115 -19.06 20.61 2.87
#